data_AF-A0A655FZN1-F1
#
_entry.id   AF-A0A655FZN1-F1
#
_cell.length_a   1.000
_cell.length_b   1.000
_cell.length_c   1.000
_cell.angle_alpha   90.00
_cell.angle_beta   90.00
_cell.angle_gamma   90.00
#
_symmetry.space_group_name_H-M   'P 1'
#
loop_
_entity.id
_entity.type
_entity.pdbx_description
1 polymer ?
#
loop_
_entity_poly.entity_id
_entity_poly.type
_entity_poly.pdbx_seq_one_letter_code
_entity_poly.pdbx_strand_id
1 'polypeptide(L)' 'MQGYSIADTARMLGVAEGTVKSRCARARARLARLLGYLNTGVNIRR' A
#
# COMPACT_ATOMS: atom_id res chain seq x y z
N MET A 1 9.84 4.95 6.50
CA MET A 1 9.91 4.04 5.33
C MET A 1 11.32 3.50 5.29
N GLN A 2 11.54 2.18 5.24
CA GLN A 2 12.88 1.53 5.37
C GLN A 2 13.91 1.90 4.27
N GLY A 3 13.68 2.95 3.47
CA GLY A 3 14.63 3.46 2.48
C GLY A 3 14.80 2.62 1.21
N TYR A 4 14.27 1.39 1.17
CA TYR A 4 14.38 0.52 -0.01
C TYR A 4 13.50 0.98 -1.16
N SER A 5 14.06 0.95 -2.38
CA SER A 5 13.28 1.13 -3.60
C SER A 5 12.39 -0.10 -3.85
N ILE A 6 11.42 0.06 -4.76
CA ILE A 6 10.56 -1.06 -5.18
C ILE A 6 11.38 -2.16 -5.87
N ALA A 7 12.35 -1.77 -6.69
CA ALA A 7 13.25 -2.69 -7.39
C ALA A 7 14.12 -3.49 -6.40
N ASP A 8 14.69 -2.83 -5.39
CA ASP A 8 15.50 -3.50 -4.37
C ASP A 8 14.67 -4.51 -3.59
N THR A 9 13.47 -4.10 -3.17
CA THR A 9 12.54 -4.97 -2.45
C THR A 9 12.13 -6.18 -3.29
N ALA A 10 11.84 -5.96 -4.59
CA ALA A 10 11.49 -7.00 -5.53
C ALA A 10 12.62 -8.03 -5.69
N ARG A 11 13.85 -7.55 -5.83
CA ARG A 11 15.07 -8.38 -5.91
C ARG A 11 15.32 -9.16 -4.62
N MET A 12 15.23 -8.51 -3.45
CA MET A 12 15.43 -9.17 -2.16
C MET A 12 14.42 -10.29 -1.89
N LEU A 13 13.18 -10.11 -2.33
CA LEU A 13 12.10 -11.07 -2.11
C LEU A 13 11.93 -12.08 -3.26
N GLY A 14 12.69 -11.96 -4.35
CA GLY A 14 12.58 -12.83 -5.52
C GLY A 14 11.21 -12.74 -6.23
N VAL A 15 10.59 -11.55 -6.26
CA VAL A 15 9.28 -11.33 -6.89
C VAL A 15 9.34 -10.21 -7.93
N ALA A 16 8.37 -10.16 -8.85
CA ALA A 16 8.25 -9.03 -9.77
C ALA A 16 7.90 -7.71 -9.03
N GLU A 17 8.38 -6.57 -9.53
CA GLU A 17 8.07 -5.25 -8.97
C GLU A 17 6.56 -4.94 -8.90
N GLY A 18 5.79 -5.40 -9.90
CA GLY A 18 4.34 -5.27 -9.91
C GLY A 18 3.67 -5.98 -8.72
N THR A 19 4.26 -7.07 -8.23
CA THR A 19 3.80 -7.79 -7.04
C THR A 19 4.02 -6.96 -5.78
N VAL A 20 5.17 -6.30 -5.66
CA VAL A 20 5.47 -5.39 -4.53
C VAL A 20 4.44 -4.25 -4.50
N LYS A 21 4.22 -3.58 -5.64
CA LYS A 21 3.25 -2.48 -5.78
C LYS A 21 1.83 -2.91 -5.39
N SER A 22 1.34 -4.01 -5.97
CA SER A 22 -0.03 -4.50 -5.71
C SER A 22 -0.22 -5.01 -4.27
N ARG A 23 0.79 -5.64 -3.68
CA ARG A 23 0.78 -6.07 -2.27
C ARG A 23 0.71 -4.88 -1.32
N CYS A 24 1.54 -3.86 -1.52
CA CYS A 24 1.50 -2.62 -0.72
C CYS A 24 0.14 -1.92 -0.83
N ALA A 25 -0.44 -1.81 -2.03
CA ALA A 25 -1.76 -1.19 -2.21
C ALA A 25 -2.84 -1.94 -1.42
N ARG A 26 -2.92 -3.27 -1.55
CA ARG A 26 -3.88 -4.10 -0.80
C ARG A 26 -3.65 -4.03 0.72
N ALA A 27 -2.39 -4.09 1.15
CA ALA A 27 -2.03 -4.01 2.56
C ALA A 27 -2.45 -2.67 3.18
N ARG A 28 -2.22 -1.54 2.48
CA ARG A 28 -2.66 -0.21 2.94
C ARG A 28 -4.18 -0.11 3.04
N ALA A 29 -4.90 -0.61 2.03
CA ALA A 29 -6.36 -0.63 2.06
C ALA A 29 -6.89 -1.47 3.24
N ARG A 30 -6.31 -2.65 3.49
CA ARG A 30 -6.68 -3.49 4.64
C ARG A 30 -6.35 -2.83 5.97
N LEU A 31 -5.14 -2.28 6.09
CA LEU A 31 -4.66 -1.64 7.31
C LEU A 31 -5.54 -0.45 7.70
N ALA A 32 -5.91 0.37 6.74
CA ALA A 32 -6.80 1.48 7.01
C ALA A 32 -8.20 1.09 7.46
N ARG A 33 -8.71 -0.03 6.95
CA ARG A 33 -9.98 -0.59 7.43
C ARG A 33 -9.87 -0.98 8.90
N LEU A 34 -8.75 -1.61 9.28
CA LEU A 34 -8.49 -2.04 10.66
C LEU A 34 -8.30 -0.85 11.62
N LEU A 35 -7.63 0.20 11.14
CA LEU A 35 -7.33 1.39 11.93
C LEU A 35 -8.37 2.51 11.72
N GLY A 36 -9.49 2.24 11.04
CA GLY A 36 -10.61 3.15 10.84
C GLY A 36 -10.35 4.40 9.99
N TYR A 37 -9.17 4.53 9.34
CA TYR A 37 -8.71 5.80 8.77
C TYR A 37 -8.89 6.02 7.27
N LEU A 38 -9.63 5.16 6.54
CA LEU A 38 -9.98 5.49 5.14
C LEU A 38 -11.41 6.02 5.05
N ASN A 39 -11.58 7.29 5.38
CA ASN A 39 -12.62 8.08 4.75
C ASN A 39 -12.15 8.45 3.33
N THR A 40 -12.35 7.55 2.36
CA THR A 40 -12.29 7.90 0.93
C THR A 40 -13.65 8.39 0.43
N GLY A 41 -14.42 9.04 1.31
CA GLY A 41 -15.61 9.80 0.99
C GLY A 41 -15.36 11.24 1.37
N VAL A 42 -14.87 12.03 0.43
CA VAL A 42 -15.19 13.46 0.42
C VAL A 42 -16.73 13.54 0.39
N ASN A 43 -17.35 13.62 1.57
CA ASN A 43 -18.73 13.99 1.71
C ASN A 43 -18.76 15.53 1.66
N ILE A 44 -18.76 16.08 0.45
CA ILE A 44 -19.18 17.48 0.23
C ILE A 44 -20.70 17.47 0.43
N ARG A 45 -21.10 17.51 1.69
CA ARG A 45 -22.40 18.03 2.10
C ARG A 45 -22.15 19.10 3.14
N ARG A 46 -21.88 20.30 2.62
CA ARG A 46 -22.34 21.55 3.20
C ARG A 46 -22.74 22.47 2.08
#